data_AF-A0A560XKJ8-F1
#
_entry.id   AF-A0A560XKJ8-F1
#
_cell.length_a   1.000
_cell.length_b   1.000
_cell.length_c   1.000
_cell.angle_alpha   90.00
_cell.angle_beta   90.00
_cell.angle_gamma   90.00
#
_symmetry.space_group_name_H-M   'P 1'
#
loop_
_entity.id
_entity.type
_entity.pdbx_description
1 polymer ?
#
loop_
_entity_poly.entity_id
_entity_poly.type
_entity_poly.pdbx_seq_one_letter_code
_entity_poly.pdbx_strand_id
1 'polypeptide(L)'
;MRSEADIATLIGFFRARRGAARGFRFSDPYDDRSGAPGQAPGPIDQRLGVGDGVQASFQLTRYYGAGEDAQARIITRPVAGTIRVAADGVELTSGWSHAGMGIIAFDEAPAAGVLLTAGFRFDVPVRFAEDRLDINRATFAAGEAPSVPLVEIREWA
;
A
#
# COMPACT_ATOMS: atom_id res chain seq x y z
N MET A 1 19.49 12.45 13.73
CA MET A 1 20.58 11.61 14.27
C MET A 1 20.02 10.21 14.44
N ARG A 2 20.59 9.20 13.78
CA ARG A 2 20.25 7.79 14.02
C ARG A 2 21.12 7.31 15.18
N SER A 3 20.50 6.77 16.24
CA SER A 3 21.15 6.37 17.48
C SER A 3 21.64 4.91 17.41
N GLU A 4 22.53 4.50 18.33
CA GLU A 4 22.94 3.09 18.48
C GLU A 4 21.74 2.18 18.74
N ALA A 5 20.71 2.70 19.42
CA ALA A 5 19.46 1.99 19.66
C ALA A 5 18.67 1.71 18.36
N ASP A 6 18.71 2.63 17.39
CA ASP A 6 18.06 2.42 16.09
C ASP A 6 18.74 1.29 15.30
N ILE A 7 20.07 1.20 15.37
CA ILE A 7 20.83 0.10 14.76
C ILE A 7 20.51 -1.23 15.44
N ALA A 8 20.52 -1.28 16.77
CA ALA A 8 20.16 -2.49 17.50
C ALA A 8 18.74 -2.97 17.14
N THR A 9 17.81 -2.01 16.98
CA THR A 9 16.44 -2.27 16.52
C THR A 9 16.42 -2.85 15.10
N LEU A 10 17.17 -2.26 14.17
CA LEU A 10 17.27 -2.75 12.78
C LEU A 10 17.86 -4.17 12.72
N ILE A 11 18.95 -4.44 13.45
CA ILE A 11 19.57 -5.77 13.51
C ILE A 11 18.57 -6.79 14.08
N GLY A 12 17.86 -6.42 15.16
CA GLY A 12 16.84 -7.26 15.77
C GLY A 12 15.72 -7.60 14.78
N PHE A 13 15.21 -6.58 14.08
CA PHE A 13 14.17 -6.76 13.06
C PHE A 13 14.66 -7.63 11.89
N PHE A 14 15.87 -7.40 11.38
CA PHE A 14 16.49 -8.19 10.32
C PHE A 14 16.58 -9.68 10.69
N ARG A 15 17.07 -9.98 11.90
CA ARG A 15 17.16 -11.35 12.42
C ARG A 15 15.79 -12.00 12.60
N ALA A 16 14.80 -11.24 13.07
CA ALA A 16 13.42 -11.74 13.21
C ALA A 16 12.78 -12.13 11.87
N ARG A 17 13.19 -11.48 10.77
CA ARG A 17 12.77 -11.82 9.40
C ARG A 17 13.63 -12.91 8.74
N ARG A 18 14.77 -13.28 9.35
CA ARG A 18 15.74 -14.25 8.81
C ARG A 18 16.26 -13.82 7.43
N GLY A 19 16.69 -12.56 7.31
CA GLY A 19 17.15 -12.02 6.03
C GLY A 19 16.02 -11.94 5.01
N ALA A 20 16.27 -12.42 3.79
CA ALA A 20 15.32 -12.41 2.69
C ALA A 20 14.15 -13.41 2.87
N ALA A 21 14.22 -14.32 3.86
CA ALA A 21 13.28 -15.43 3.95
C ALA A 21 11.84 -15.06 4.37
N ARG A 22 11.61 -13.91 5.03
CA ARG A 22 10.25 -13.51 5.46
C ARG A 22 9.91 -12.08 5.08
N GLY A 23 8.76 -11.94 4.44
CA GLY A 23 8.18 -10.65 4.13
C GLY A 23 7.67 -9.87 5.34
N PHE A 24 7.44 -8.58 5.13
CA PHE A 24 6.83 -7.66 6.06
C PHE A 24 6.17 -6.50 5.29
N ARG A 25 5.34 -5.71 5.99
CA ARG A 25 4.71 -4.52 5.44
C ARG A 25 5.66 -3.34 5.56
N PHE A 26 5.81 -2.59 4.48
CA PHE A 26 6.59 -1.36 4.43
C PHE A 26 5.70 -0.20 3.99
N SER A 27 5.48 0.76 4.88
CA SER A 27 4.81 2.02 4.54
C SER A 27 5.85 2.95 3.90
N ASP A 28 5.83 3.09 2.58
CA ASP A 28 6.74 3.98 1.87
C ASP A 28 6.34 5.44 2.11
N PRO A 29 7.15 6.27 2.79
CA PRO A 29 6.77 7.65 3.09
C PRO A 29 6.51 8.51 1.85
N TYR A 30 6.99 8.09 0.67
CA TYR A 30 6.81 8.80 -0.60
C TYR A 30 5.67 8.21 -1.45
N ASP A 31 5.19 7.00 -1.15
CA ASP A 31 4.16 6.30 -1.92
C ASP A 31 3.34 5.33 -1.04
N ASP A 32 2.61 5.87 -0.05
CA ASP A 32 1.74 5.11 0.86
C ASP A 32 0.26 5.51 0.76
N ARG A 33 -0.15 6.22 -0.30
CA ARG A 33 -1.51 6.77 -0.43
C ARG A 33 -2.02 6.90 -1.86
N SER A 34 -3.34 6.85 -1.98
CA SER A 34 -4.11 7.00 -3.23
C SER A 34 -4.01 8.40 -3.85
N GLY A 35 -3.96 9.44 -3.02
CA GLY A 35 -3.97 10.85 -3.43
C GLY A 35 -2.60 11.52 -3.39
N ALA A 36 -2.60 12.85 -3.25
CA ALA A 36 -1.37 13.65 -3.22
C ALA A 36 -0.55 13.42 -1.93
N PRO A 37 0.80 13.50 -1.99
CA PRO A 37 1.65 13.46 -0.80
C PRO A 37 1.24 14.50 0.24
N GLY A 38 1.31 14.13 1.52
CA GLY A 38 0.96 15.00 2.64
C GLY A 38 -0.54 15.16 2.91
N GLN A 39 -1.44 14.70 2.02
CA GLN A 39 -2.88 14.79 2.21
C GLN A 39 -3.48 13.47 2.74
N ALA A 40 -4.60 13.58 3.44
CA ALA A 40 -5.43 12.43 3.80
C ALA A 40 -6.15 11.91 2.54
N PRO A 41 -6.42 10.59 2.43
CA PRO A 41 -7.15 10.07 1.29
C PRO A 41 -8.54 10.70 1.11
N GLY A 42 -8.84 11.09 -0.12
CA GLY A 42 -10.16 11.52 -0.56
C GLY A 42 -10.94 10.34 -1.17
N PRO A 43 -12.28 10.30 -1.05
CA PRO A 43 -13.07 9.18 -1.56
C PRO A 43 -13.01 9.06 -3.09
N ILE A 44 -12.60 10.13 -3.78
CA ILE A 44 -12.53 10.24 -5.24
C ILE A 44 -11.10 10.11 -5.80
N ASP A 45 -10.13 9.66 -4.99
CA ASP A 45 -8.72 9.68 -5.37
C ASP A 45 -8.38 8.78 -6.56
N GLN A 46 -8.83 7.52 -6.54
CA GLN A 46 -8.50 6.50 -7.54
C GLN A 46 -9.77 5.85 -8.08
N ARG A 47 -9.78 5.53 -9.37
CA ARG A 47 -10.86 4.73 -9.96
C ARG A 47 -10.81 3.30 -9.42
N LEU A 48 -11.96 2.81 -8.95
CA LEU A 48 -12.15 1.44 -8.49
C LEU A 48 -12.79 0.58 -9.59
N GLY A 49 -13.73 1.14 -10.35
CA GLY A 49 -14.45 0.41 -11.39
C GLY A 49 -15.65 1.20 -11.91
N VAL A 50 -16.48 0.55 -12.74
CA VAL A 50 -17.80 1.04 -13.13
C VAL A 50 -18.79 -0.08 -12.85
N GLY A 51 -19.90 0.23 -12.21
CA GLY A 51 -20.97 -0.74 -11.95
C GLY A 51 -21.57 -1.26 -13.26
N ASP A 52 -21.95 -2.52 -13.25
CA ASP A 52 -22.68 -3.20 -14.34
C ASP A 52 -24.01 -3.79 -13.86
N GLY A 53 -24.35 -3.62 -12.57
CA GLY A 53 -25.51 -4.22 -11.91
C GLY A 53 -25.34 -5.69 -11.51
N VAL A 54 -24.15 -6.27 -11.68
CA VAL A 54 -23.88 -7.70 -11.39
C VAL A 54 -22.63 -7.88 -10.52
N GLN A 55 -21.51 -7.28 -10.90
CA GLN A 55 -20.25 -7.35 -10.17
C GLN A 55 -20.33 -6.52 -8.88
N ALA A 56 -20.10 -7.17 -7.73
CA ALA A 56 -20.11 -6.53 -6.42
C ALA A 56 -18.72 -6.44 -5.76
N SER A 57 -17.67 -6.95 -6.40
CA SER A 57 -16.31 -6.95 -5.83
C SER A 57 -15.32 -6.24 -6.74
N PHE A 58 -14.54 -5.32 -6.19
CA PHE A 58 -13.61 -4.48 -6.96
C PHE A 58 -12.26 -4.37 -6.25
N GLN A 59 -11.18 -4.44 -7.02
CA GLN A 59 -9.81 -4.42 -6.51
C GLN A 59 -9.29 -2.98 -6.37
N LEU A 60 -8.85 -2.60 -5.16
CA LEU A 60 -8.10 -1.36 -4.96
C LEU A 60 -6.84 -1.35 -5.81
N THR A 61 -6.70 -0.30 -6.60
CA THR A 61 -5.61 -0.12 -7.56
C THR A 61 -5.09 1.30 -7.46
N ARG A 62 -3.77 1.47 -7.45
CA ARG A 62 -3.10 2.77 -7.62
C ARG A 62 -2.64 2.90 -9.06
N TYR A 63 -3.01 3.99 -9.73
CA TYR A 63 -2.62 4.29 -11.10
C TYR A 63 -1.51 5.34 -11.11
N TYR A 64 -0.38 5.03 -11.74
CA TYR A 64 0.74 5.96 -11.91
C TYR A 64 0.79 6.44 -13.36
N GLY A 65 0.82 7.76 -13.54
CA GLY A 65 0.65 8.38 -14.85
C GLY A 65 -0.81 8.72 -15.15
N ALA A 66 -1.12 8.97 -16.42
CA ALA A 66 -2.45 9.40 -16.86
C ALA A 66 -2.85 8.68 -18.16
N GLY A 67 -4.15 8.63 -18.43
CA GLY A 67 -4.69 8.01 -19.63
C GLY A 67 -4.59 6.48 -19.62
N GLU A 68 -4.66 5.89 -20.81
CA GLU A 68 -4.67 4.43 -21.01
C GLU A 68 -3.32 3.78 -20.70
N ASP A 69 -2.22 4.54 -20.78
CA ASP A 69 -0.86 4.08 -20.49
C ASP A 69 -0.51 4.12 -18.99
N ALA A 70 -1.44 4.54 -18.14
CA ALA A 70 -1.20 4.60 -16.70
C ALA A 70 -0.91 3.21 -16.13
N GLN A 71 0.20 3.09 -15.40
CA GLN A 71 0.58 1.82 -14.77
C GLN A 71 -0.37 1.53 -13.60
N ALA A 72 -1.09 0.43 -13.71
CA ALA A 72 -1.96 -0.08 -12.65
C ALA A 72 -1.17 -0.94 -11.65
N ARG A 73 -1.23 -0.58 -10.36
CA ARG A 73 -0.69 -1.36 -9.25
C ARG A 73 -1.81 -1.86 -8.37
N ILE A 74 -1.93 -3.17 -8.26
CA ILE A 74 -2.84 -3.82 -7.33
C ILE A 74 -2.38 -3.56 -5.89
N ILE A 75 -3.30 -3.16 -5.03
CA ILE A 75 -3.02 -2.82 -3.63
C ILE A 75 -3.57 -3.91 -2.71
N THR A 76 -2.70 -4.77 -2.19
CA THR A 76 -3.11 -5.94 -1.37
C THR A 76 -3.07 -5.70 0.13
N ARG A 77 -2.46 -4.60 0.58
CA ARG A 77 -2.28 -4.25 2.00
C ARG A 77 -2.76 -2.82 2.29
N PRO A 78 -4.03 -2.46 2.02
CA PRO A 78 -4.55 -1.18 2.46
C PRO A 78 -4.56 -1.10 3.99
N VAL A 79 -4.36 0.10 4.53
CA VAL A 79 -4.46 0.35 5.97
C VAL A 79 -5.94 0.44 6.33
N ALA A 80 -6.39 -0.48 7.19
CA ALA A 80 -7.77 -0.51 7.67
C ALA A 80 -8.17 0.84 8.30
N GLY A 81 -9.41 1.26 8.08
CA GLY A 81 -9.93 2.55 8.57
C GLY A 81 -9.51 3.77 7.75
N THR A 82 -8.66 3.62 6.72
CA THR A 82 -8.31 4.72 5.81
C THR A 82 -9.02 4.64 4.46
N ILE A 83 -9.70 3.53 4.20
CA ILE A 83 -10.42 3.29 2.95
C ILE A 83 -11.69 4.14 2.95
N ARG A 84 -11.86 4.92 1.89
CA ARG A 84 -13.04 5.74 1.62
C ARG A 84 -13.51 5.40 0.21
N VAL A 85 -14.80 5.15 0.02
CA VAL A 85 -15.36 4.73 -1.26
C VAL A 85 -16.41 5.74 -1.68
N ALA A 86 -16.47 6.06 -2.97
CA ALA A 86 -17.51 6.91 -3.55
C ALA A 86 -18.13 6.27 -4.80
N ALA A 87 -19.43 6.55 -4.97
CA ALA A 87 -20.19 6.27 -6.18
C ALA A 87 -20.62 7.61 -6.80
N ASP A 88 -20.31 7.81 -8.09
CA ASP A 88 -20.59 9.05 -8.82
C ASP A 88 -20.15 10.34 -8.09
N GLY A 89 -18.99 10.26 -7.43
CA GLY A 89 -18.39 11.37 -6.69
C GLY A 89 -18.95 11.60 -5.28
N VAL A 90 -19.95 10.82 -4.86
CA VAL A 90 -20.55 10.90 -3.52
C VAL A 90 -20.00 9.80 -2.64
N GLU A 91 -19.45 10.16 -1.48
CA GLU A 91 -18.89 9.21 -0.52
C GLU A 91 -19.98 8.30 0.08
N LEU A 92 -19.67 7.00 0.11
CA LEU A 92 -20.49 5.96 0.73
C LEU A 92 -19.91 5.62 2.11
N THR A 93 -20.72 5.85 3.15
CA THR A 93 -20.36 5.54 4.54
C THR A 93 -20.76 4.13 4.98
N SER A 94 -21.53 3.41 4.16
CA SER A 94 -22.00 2.03 4.38
C SER A 94 -22.33 1.38 3.02
N GLY A 95 -22.79 0.12 3.03
CA GLY A 95 -23.12 -0.63 1.80
C GLY A 95 -21.92 -1.32 1.14
N TRP A 96 -20.77 -1.33 1.82
CA TRP A 96 -19.55 -2.00 1.38
C TRP A 96 -18.68 -2.42 2.56
N SER A 97 -17.78 -3.36 2.31
CA SER A 97 -16.77 -3.83 3.26
C SER A 97 -15.44 -4.13 2.57
N HIS A 98 -14.34 -4.17 3.34
CA HIS A 98 -13.05 -4.64 2.85
C HIS A 98 -12.92 -6.15 3.12
N ALA A 99 -12.92 -6.95 2.06
CA ALA A 99 -12.86 -8.42 2.14
C ALA A 99 -11.42 -8.96 2.33
N GLY A 100 -10.44 -8.08 2.52
CA GLY A 100 -9.01 -8.44 2.52
C GLY A 100 -8.39 -8.31 1.12
N MET A 101 -7.06 -8.35 1.06
CA MET A 101 -6.27 -8.26 -0.19
C MET A 101 -6.59 -7.07 -1.12
N GLY A 102 -7.23 -6.03 -0.56
CA GLY A 102 -7.63 -4.84 -1.31
C GLY A 102 -8.96 -4.97 -2.05
N ILE A 103 -9.73 -6.02 -1.79
CA ILE A 103 -11.03 -6.21 -2.41
C ILE A 103 -12.08 -5.42 -1.61
N ILE A 104 -12.77 -4.52 -2.29
CA ILE A 104 -13.96 -3.84 -1.82
C ILE A 104 -15.17 -4.64 -2.28
N ALA A 105 -15.92 -5.17 -1.33
CA ALA A 105 -17.16 -5.92 -1.58
C ALA A 105 -18.36 -5.05 -1.23
N PHE A 106 -19.24 -4.80 -2.18
CA PHE A 106 -20.51 -4.10 -1.98
C PHE A 106 -21.58 -5.10 -1.56
N ASP A 107 -22.49 -4.66 -0.68
CA ASP A 107 -23.61 -5.49 -0.21
C ASP A 107 -24.60 -5.76 -1.35
N GLU A 108 -24.76 -4.79 -2.25
CA GLU A 108 -25.52 -4.89 -3.50
C GLU A 108 -24.64 -4.46 -4.68
N ALA A 109 -24.77 -5.13 -5.81
CA ALA A 109 -23.99 -4.79 -7.00
C ALA A 109 -24.29 -3.34 -7.45
N PRO A 110 -23.28 -2.47 -7.61
CA PRO A 110 -23.49 -1.11 -8.08
C PRO A 110 -24.17 -1.07 -9.44
N ALA A 111 -25.15 -0.20 -9.59
CA ALA A 111 -25.94 -0.08 -10.81
C ALA A 111 -25.09 0.20 -12.06
N ALA A 112 -25.60 -0.22 -13.21
CA ALA A 112 -24.92 -0.03 -14.49
C ALA A 112 -24.58 1.44 -14.75
N GLY A 113 -23.31 1.72 -15.04
CA GLY A 113 -22.80 3.06 -15.37
C GLY A 113 -22.32 3.89 -14.18
N VAL A 114 -22.55 3.44 -12.94
CA VAL A 114 -22.07 4.14 -11.73
C VAL A 114 -20.55 4.09 -11.67
N LEU A 115 -19.90 5.25 -11.62
CA LEU A 115 -18.45 5.33 -11.46
C LEU A 115 -18.08 5.11 -9.99
N LEU A 116 -17.26 4.10 -9.75
CA LEU A 116 -16.74 3.79 -8.42
C LEU A 116 -15.33 4.33 -8.27
N THR A 117 -15.08 5.00 -7.15
CA THR A 117 -13.78 5.54 -6.76
C THR A 117 -13.46 5.21 -5.32
N ALA A 118 -12.18 5.23 -4.97
CA ALA A 118 -11.73 5.04 -3.61
C ALA A 118 -10.46 5.83 -3.28
N GLY A 119 -10.35 6.24 -2.03
CA GLY A 119 -9.10 6.68 -1.41
C GLY A 119 -8.68 5.73 -0.30
N PHE A 120 -7.37 5.55 -0.12
CA PHE A 120 -6.81 4.65 0.88
C PHE A 120 -5.33 4.98 1.17
N ARG A 121 -4.87 4.61 2.37
CA ARG A 121 -3.45 4.40 2.64
C ARG A 121 -3.09 2.94 2.40
N PHE A 122 -1.85 2.64 2.08
CA PHE A 122 -1.41 1.26 1.87
C PHE A 122 0.04 1.03 2.29
N ASP A 123 0.33 -0.24 2.59
CA ASP A 123 1.68 -0.73 2.75
C ASP A 123 2.10 -1.55 1.53
N VAL A 124 3.40 -1.63 1.29
CA VAL A 124 3.99 -2.50 0.28
C VAL A 124 4.48 -3.79 0.96
N PRO A 125 4.03 -4.98 0.53
CA PRO A 125 4.62 -6.23 1.00
C PRO A 125 6.05 -6.35 0.43
N VAL A 126 7.06 -6.37 1.29
CA VAL A 126 8.47 -6.43 0.90
C VAL A 126 9.21 -7.49 1.71
N ARG A 127 10.40 -7.86 1.25
CA ARG A 127 11.42 -8.55 2.04
C ARG A 127 12.75 -7.83 1.91
N PHE A 128 13.70 -8.18 2.78
CA PHE A 128 15.09 -7.83 2.52
C PHE A 128 15.55 -8.43 1.19
N ALA A 129 16.32 -7.67 0.44
CA ALA A 129 16.89 -8.16 -0.82
C ALA A 129 17.96 -9.22 -0.56
N GLU A 130 18.68 -9.10 0.56
CA GLU A 130 19.85 -9.89 0.92
C GLU A 130 19.69 -10.62 2.26
N ASP A 131 20.43 -11.71 2.42
CA ASP A 131 20.51 -12.50 3.66
C ASP A 131 21.60 -12.00 4.62
N ARG A 132 22.26 -10.89 4.29
CA ARG A 132 23.26 -10.25 5.12
C ARG A 132 22.96 -8.76 5.28
N LEU A 133 23.29 -8.24 6.45
CA LEU A 133 23.18 -6.82 6.76
C LEU A 133 24.57 -6.30 7.13
N ASP A 134 25.16 -5.49 6.26
CA ASP A 134 26.45 -4.87 6.50
C ASP A 134 26.31 -3.57 7.28
N ILE A 135 26.83 -3.57 8.51
CA ILE A 135 26.87 -2.38 9.36
C ILE A 135 28.32 -2.16 9.79
N ASN A 136 28.97 -1.19 9.16
CA ASN A 136 30.32 -0.78 9.53
C ASN A 136 30.26 0.33 10.59
N ARG A 137 30.95 0.12 11.72
CA ARG A 137 31.05 1.08 12.83
C ARG A 137 31.68 2.41 12.41
N ALA A 138 32.56 2.42 11.40
CA ALA A 138 33.21 3.62 10.88
C ALA A 138 32.24 4.51 10.08
N THR A 139 31.38 3.90 9.25
CA THR A 139 30.34 4.57 8.45
C THR A 139 29.26 5.19 9.35
N PHE A 140 28.94 4.53 10.47
CA PHE A 140 27.98 5.05 11.44
C PHE A 140 28.49 6.27 12.22
N ALA A 141 29.77 6.30 12.60
CA ALA A 141 30.36 7.47 13.28
C ALA A 141 30.33 8.74 12.40
N ALA A 142 30.23 8.57 11.07
CA ALA A 142 30.08 9.66 10.11
C ALA A 142 28.60 10.09 9.90
N GLY A 143 27.63 9.47 10.59
CA GLY A 143 26.20 9.78 10.47
C GLY A 143 25.53 9.20 9.23
N GLU A 144 26.20 8.30 8.51
CA GLU A 144 25.68 7.70 7.28
C GLU A 144 24.75 6.51 7.59
N ALA A 145 23.62 6.49 6.90
CA ALA A 145 22.60 5.45 7.00
C ALA A 145 23.09 4.16 6.33
N PRO A 146 22.99 2.97 6.97
CA PRO A 146 23.22 1.72 6.26
C PRO A 146 22.21 1.61 5.11
N SER A 147 22.70 1.25 3.92
CA SER A 147 21.83 0.90 2.81
C SER A 147 21.20 -0.46 3.08
N VAL A 148 19.86 -0.51 3.04
CA VAL A 148 19.09 -1.73 3.30
C VAL A 148 18.14 -1.96 2.15
N PRO A 149 18.57 -2.64 1.08
CA PRO A 149 17.75 -2.86 -0.10
C PRO A 149 16.56 -3.76 0.21
N LEU A 150 15.39 -3.39 -0.31
CA LEU A 150 14.14 -4.12 -0.19
C LEU A 150 13.65 -4.57 -1.56
N VAL A 151 13.01 -5.73 -1.61
CA VAL A 151 12.35 -6.25 -2.80
C VAL A 151 10.87 -6.44 -2.51
N GLU A 152 10.03 -5.88 -3.37
CA GLU A 152 8.57 -6.08 -3.31
C GLU A 152 8.21 -7.55 -3.58
N ILE A 153 7.32 -8.07 -2.76
CA ILE A 153 6.74 -9.40 -2.91
C ILE A 153 5.46 -9.23 -3.72
N ARG A 154 5.39 -9.88 -4.87
CA ARG A 154 4.16 -9.92 -5.65
C ARG A 154 3.16 -10.82 -4.94
N GLU A 155 2.03 -10.23 -4.55
CA GLU A 155 0.87 -10.91 -4.03
C GLU A 155 -0.23 -10.84 -5.10
N TRP A 156 -0.85 -11.98 -5.40
CA TRP A 156 -1.99 -12.05 -6.31
C TRP A 156 -3.26 -12.11 -5.48
N ALA A 157 -4.20 -11.20 -5.74
CA ALA A 157 -5.53 -11.20 -5.16
C ALA A 157 -6.46 -12.17 -5.90
#